data_AF-A0A242DIQ4-F1
#
_entry.id   AF-A0A242DIQ4-F1
#
_cell.length_a   1.000
_cell.length_b   1.000
_cell.length_c   1.000
_cell.angle_alpha   90.00
_cell.angle_beta   90.00
_cell.angle_gamma   90.00
#
_symmetry.space_group_name_H-M   'P 1'
#
loop_
_entity.id
_entity.type
_entity.pdbx_description
1 polymer ?
#
loop_
_entity_poly.entity_id
_entity_poly.type
_entity_poly.pdbx_seq_one_letter_code
_entity_poly.pdbx_strand_id
1 'polypeptide(L)' 'MIKLLLKKGMKISTTDVHGISCEGHVLYFLENTVIIENITERYVISNGTLLEQGYSFSENLFMS' A
#
# COMPACT_ATOMS: atom_id res chain seq x y z
N MET A 1 16.89 6.14 8.85
CA MET A 1 15.43 6.18 8.64
C MET A 1 14.90 4.77 8.85
N ILE A 2 14.04 4.56 9.85
CA ILE A 2 13.44 3.24 10.10
C ILE A 2 12.35 3.05 9.05
N LYS A 3 12.46 2.01 8.21
CA LYS A 3 11.41 1.67 7.25
C LYS A 3 10.32 0.86 7.94
N LEU A 4 9.05 1.15 7.66
CA LEU A 4 7.91 0.44 8.23
C LEU A 4 7.50 -0.72 7.33
N LEU A 5 7.46 -1.93 7.88
CA LEU A 5 7.05 -3.11 7.11
C LEU A 5 5.54 -3.09 6.88
N LEU A 6 5.13 -2.98 5.61
CA LEU A 6 3.73 -2.97 5.21
C LEU A 6 3.12 -4.37 5.32
N LYS A 7 1.90 -4.48 5.85
CA LYS A 7 1.21 -5.75 6.10
C LYS A 7 -0.26 -5.67 5.72
N LYS A 8 -0.85 -6.79 5.31
CA LYS A 8 -2.31 -6.91 5.13
C LYS A 8 -3.05 -6.51 6.41
N GLY A 9 -4.14 -5.76 6.26
CA GLY A 9 -4.95 -5.21 7.35
C GLY A 9 -4.37 -3.94 7.98
N MET A 10 -3.17 -3.49 7.60
CA MET A 10 -2.62 -2.25 8.11
C MET A 10 -3.36 -1.04 7.52
N LYS A 11 -3.77 -0.09 8.36
CA LYS A 11 -4.33 1.19 7.91
C LYS A 11 -3.21 2.13 7.47
N ILE A 12 -3.34 2.71 6.29
CA ILE A 12 -2.40 3.71 5.75
C ILE A 12 -3.15 4.88 5.13
N SER A 13 -2.54 6.06 5.19
CA SER A 13 -2.95 7.26 4.44
C SER A 13 -1.87 7.56 3.41
N THR A 14 -2.24 7.67 2.14
CA THR A 14 -1.29 7.80 1.03
C THR A 14 -1.95 8.45 -0.18
N THR A 15 -1.31 8.39 -1.35
CA THR A 15 -1.82 8.90 -2.61
C THR A 15 -1.91 7.76 -3.62
N ASP A 16 -3.03 7.64 -4.32
CA ASP A 16 -3.22 6.61 -5.33
C ASP A 16 -2.47 6.92 -6.64
N VAL A 17 -2.52 6.01 -7.60
CA VAL A 17 -1.89 6.18 -8.92
C VAL A 17 -2.44 7.36 -9.74
N HIS A 18 -3.57 7.95 -9.34
CA HIS A 18 -4.19 9.12 -9.96
C HIS A 18 -3.84 10.44 -9.24
N GLY A 19 -3.04 10.39 -8.18
CA GLY A 19 -2.70 11.58 -7.40
C GLY A 19 -3.75 11.95 -6.35
N ILE A 20 -4.73 11.08 -6.08
CA ILE A 20 -5.80 11.32 -5.12
C ILE A 20 -5.34 10.85 -3.74
N SER A 21 -5.39 11.76 -2.76
CA SER A 21 -5.17 11.42 -1.35
C SER A 21 -6.26 10.48 -0.86
N CYS A 22 -5.85 9.35 -0.28
CA CYS A 22 -6.76 8.31 0.17
C CYS A 22 -6.28 7.69 1.49
N GLU A 23 -7.22 7.03 2.19
CA GLU A 23 -6.96 6.27 3.40
C GLU A 23 -7.72 4.94 3.34
N GLY A 24 -7.05 3.86 3.73
CA GLY A 24 -7.64 2.52 3.70
C GLY A 24 -6.78 1.48 4.40
N HIS A 25 -7.30 0.25 4.49
CA HIS A 25 -6.57 -0.91 4.98
C HIS A 25 -5.98 -1.69 3.81
N VAL A 26 -4.75 -2.16 3.96
CA VAL A 26 -4.08 -2.99 2.96
C VAL A 26 -4.83 -4.31 2.77
N LEU A 27 -5.30 -4.57 1.56
CA LEU A 27 -6.09 -5.76 1.24
C LEU A 27 -5.22 -6.89 0.68
N TYR A 28 -4.45 -6.60 -0.38
CA TYR A 28 -3.48 -7.51 -0.97
C TYR A 28 -2.40 -6.75 -1.76
N PHE A 29 -1.32 -7.48 -2.07
CA PHE A 29 -0.15 -6.99 -2.75
C PHE A 29 -0.12 -7.57 -4.16
N LEU A 30 0.26 -6.74 -5.11
CA LEU A 30 0.56 -7.13 -6.49
C LEU A 30 2.00 -6.72 -6.76
N GLU A 31 2.60 -7.25 -7.84
CA GLU A 31 4.02 -7.06 -8.17
C GLU A 31 4.52 -5.61 -8.01
N ASN A 32 3.76 -4.63 -8.51
CA ASN A 32 4.15 -3.22 -8.50
C ASN A 32 3.18 -2.29 -7.77
N THR A 33 2.12 -2.85 -7.18
CA THR A 33 1.06 -2.06 -6.55
C THR A 33 0.51 -2.72 -5.30
N VAL A 34 -0.03 -1.92 -4.39
CA VAL A 34 -0.82 -2.37 -3.25
C VAL A 34 -2.25 -1.92 -3.43
N ILE A 35 -3.20 -2.81 -3.16
CA ILE A 35 -4.61 -2.45 -3.07
C ILE A 35 -4.94 -2.14 -1.62
N ILE A 36 -5.45 -0.94 -1.37
CA ILE A 36 -6.07 -0.59 -0.10
C ILE A 36 -7.56 -0.38 -0.29
N GLU A 37 -8.35 -0.66 0.74
CA GLU A 37 -9.80 -0.43 0.72
C GLU A 37 -10.29 0.30 1.96
N ASN A 38 -11.32 1.10 1.78
CA ASN A 38 -12.17 1.59 2.86
C ASN A 38 -13.60 1.05 2.66
N ILE A 39 -14.57 1.59 3.39
CA ILE A 39 -15.95 1.09 3.37
C ILE A 39 -16.61 1.25 1.99
N THR A 40 -16.22 2.26 1.22
CA THR A 40 -16.91 2.67 -0.01
C THR A 40 -16.09 2.42 -1.27
N GLU A 41 -14.77 2.40 -1.18
CA GLU A 41 -13.87 2.49 -2.32
C GLU A 41 -12.61 1.61 -2.17
N ARG A 42 -11.99 1.30 -3.31
CA ARG A 42 -10.68 0.67 -3.41
C ARG A 42 -9.73 1.58 -4.16
N TYR A 43 -8.50 1.62 -3.71
CA TYR A 43 -7.44 2.43 -4.31
C TYR A 43 -6.26 1.56 -4.69
N VAL A 44 -5.66 1.87 -5.84
CA VAL A 44 -4.44 1.24 -6.33
C VAL A 44 -3.28 2.18 -5.99
N ILE A 45 -2.33 1.70 -5.20
CA ILE A 45 -1.17 2.48 -4.76
C ILE A 45 0.08 1.90 -5.40
N SER A 46 0.94 2.74 -5.99
CA SER A 46 2.22 2.26 -6.53
C SER A 46 3.19 1.89 -5.40
N ASN A 47 3.99 0.84 -5.60
CA ASN A 47 5.04 0.49 -4.63
C ASN A 47 6.06 1.62 -4.46
N GLY A 48 6.35 2.37 -5.53
CA GLY A 48 7.25 3.53 -5.49
C GLY A 48 6.78 4.60 -4.50
N THR A 49 5.51 4.99 -4.56
CA THR A 49 4.89 5.95 -3.63
C THR A 49 5.06 5.51 -2.18
N LEU A 50 4.87 4.23 -1.90
CA LEU A 50 5.01 3.68 -0.56
C LEU A 50 6.47 3.63 -0.09
N LEU A 51 7.41 3.32 -0.98
CA LEU A 51 8.84 3.34 -0.68
C LEU A 51 9.33 4.75 -0.33
N GLU A 52 8.89 5.76 -1.06
CA GLU A 52 9.19 7.17 -0.80
C GLU A 52 8.65 7.64 0.55
N GLN A 53 7.48 7.13 0.95
CA GLN A 53 6.87 7.37 2.26
C GLN A 53 7.52 6.55 3.40
N GLY A 54 8.56 5.76 3.10
CA GLY A 54 9.31 5.02 4.10
C GLY A 54 8.75 3.63 4.44
N TYR A 55 7.82 3.11 3.64
CA TYR A 55 7.39 1.72 3.77
C TYR A 55 8.42 0.74 3.17
N SER A 56 8.28 -0.52 3.55
CA SER A 56 9.04 -1.65 3.03
C SER A 56 8.13 -2.86 2.87
N PHE A 57 8.52 -3.79 2.00
CA PHE A 57 7.75 -4.98 1.67
C PHE A 57 8.53 -6.23 2.11
N SER A 58 7.82 -7.28 2.53
CA SER A 58 8.42 -8.59 2.74
C SER A 58 8.51 -9.32 1.39
N GLU A 59 9.64 -9.96 1.09
CA GLU A 59 9.83 -10.73 -0.16
C GLU A 59 8.76 -11.83 -0.33
N ASN A 60 8.18 -12.32 0.77
CA ASN A 60 7.16 -13.37 0.77
C ASN A 60 5.75 -12.89 0.35
N LEU A 61 5.52 -11.59 0.17
CA LEU A 61 4.18 -11.06 -0.14
C LEU A 61 3.78 -11.19 -1.61
N PHE A 62 4.72 -11.46 -2.51
CA PHE A 62 4.46 -11.61 -3.95
C PHE A 62 4.17 -13.06 -4.37
N MET A 63 4.15 -14.01 -3.44
CA MET A 63 4.01 -15.45 -3.71
C MET A 63 2.72 -16.09 -3.16
N SER A 64 1.74 -15.29 -2.70
CA SER A 64 0.46 -15.78 -2.15
C SER A 64 -0.74 -15.37 -2.99
#